data_AF-A0A835HZL2-F1
#
_entry.id   AF-A0A835HZL2-F1
#
_cell.length_a   1.000
_cell.length_b   1.000
_cell.length_c   1.000
_cell.angle_alpha   90.00
_cell.angle_beta   90.00
_cell.angle_gamma   90.00
#
_symmetry.space_group_name_H-M   'P 1'
#
loop_
_entity.id
_entity.type
_entity.pdbx_description
1 polymer ?
#
loop_
_entity_poly.entity_id
_entity_poly.type
_entity_poly.pdbx_seq_one_letter_code
_entity_poly.pdbx_strand_id
1 'polypeptide(L)' 'YCIKKYSNGKSNLESLKNLGATIIHGVDATKMKLHTDLGMRQFDRIIFNFPHAGFHGKEDRGPLIFAEE' A
#
# COMPACT_ATOMS: atom_id res chain seq x y z
N TYR A 1 1.21 -6.98 10.08
CA TYR A 1 -0.18 -7.16 9.63
C TYR A 1 -0.27 -7.67 8.19
N CYS A 2 0.33 -6.99 7.21
CA CYS A 2 0.26 -7.34 5.78
C CYS A 2 0.56 -8.82 5.47
N ILE A 3 1.68 -9.35 6.00
CA ILE A 3 2.09 -10.75 5.78
C ILE A 3 1.08 -11.77 6.34
N LYS A 4 0.37 -11.43 7.42
CA LYS A 4 -0.65 -12.33 8.02
C LYS A 4 -1.98 -12.27 7.28
N LYS A 5 -2.32 -11.11 6.70
CA LYS A 5 -3.60 -10.88 6.02
C LYS A 5 -3.62 -11.40 4.58
N TYR A 6 -2.50 -11.31 3.87
CA TYR A 6 -2.41 -11.67 2.46
C TYR A 6 -1.47 -12.87 2.28
N SER A 7 -1.95 -13.92 1.61
CA SER A 7 -1.18 -15.15 1.35
C SER A 7 0.16 -14.88 0.65
N ASN A 8 0.16 -13.94 -0.30
CA ASN A 8 1.37 -13.52 -1.04
C ASN A 8 2.12 -12.37 -0.36
N GLY A 9 1.72 -11.96 0.84
CA GLY A 9 2.31 -10.79 1.51
C GLY A 9 3.82 -10.97 1.75
N LYS A 10 4.26 -12.16 2.15
CA LYS A 10 5.69 -12.42 2.40
C LYS A 10 6.52 -12.34 1.13
N SER A 11 6.14 -13.07 0.09
CA SER A 11 6.88 -13.11 -1.18
C SER A 11 6.96 -11.73 -1.84
N ASN A 12 5.86 -10.96 -1.84
CA ASN A 12 5.86 -9.61 -2.39
C ASN A 12 6.85 -8.67 -1.65
N LEU A 13 6.89 -8.75 -0.31
CA LEU A 13 7.85 -7.96 0.47
C LEU A 13 9.30 -8.37 0.18
N GLU A 14 9.58 -9.66 0.00
CA GLU A 14 10.92 -10.15 -0.37
C GLU A 14 11.32 -9.67 -1.78
N SER A 15 10.43 -9.77 -2.77
CA SER A 15 10.68 -9.25 -4.12
C SER A 15 10.98 -7.76 -4.12
N LEU A 16 10.23 -6.95 -3.36
CA LEU A 16 10.48 -5.51 -3.23
C LEU A 16 11.87 -5.22 -2.65
N LYS A 17 12.27 -5.93 -1.59
CA LYS A 17 13.62 -5.80 -1.01
C LYS A 17 14.70 -6.18 -2.01
N ASN A 18 14.52 -7.26 -2.77
CA ASN A 18 15.47 -7.72 -3.78
C ASN A 18 15.61 -6.72 -4.95
N LEU A 19 14.56 -5.96 -5.23
CA LEU A 19 14.57 -4.85 -6.20
C LEU A 19 15.17 -3.55 -5.63
N GLY A 20 15.65 -3.56 -4.38
CA GLY A 20 16.25 -2.39 -3.72
C GLY A 20 15.26 -1.44 -3.06
N ALA A 21 13.99 -1.82 -2.92
CA ALA A 21 13.00 -0.97 -2.26
C ALA A 21 13.24 -0.89 -0.75
N THR A 22 13.10 0.31 -0.19
CA THR A 22 13.01 0.52 1.26
C THR A 22 11.59 0.34 1.74
N ILE A 23 11.37 -0.58 2.69
CA ILE A 23 10.06 -0.86 3.26
C ILE A 23 9.96 -0.22 4.64
N ILE A 24 9.00 0.68 4.82
CA ILE A 24 8.73 1.37 6.09
C ILE A 24 7.32 0.99 6.55
N HIS A 25 7.18 0.66 7.83
CA HIS A 25 5.91 0.30 8.45
C HIS A 25 5.44 1.40 9.41
N GLY A 26 4.14 1.44 9.72
CA GLY A 26 3.58 2.39 10.68
C GLY A 26 3.50 3.83 10.16
N VAL A 27 3.58 4.04 8.85
CA VAL A 27 3.44 5.36 8.22
C VAL A 27 1.96 5.75 8.20
N ASP A 28 1.63 6.86 8.85
CA ASP A 28 0.36 7.55 8.67
C ASP A 28 0.53 8.59 7.56
N ALA A 29 -0.10 8.33 6.41
CA ALA A 29 -0.02 9.20 5.24
C ALA A 29 -0.52 10.63 5.53
N THR A 30 -1.43 10.82 6.48
CA THR A 30 -1.95 12.16 6.86
C THR A 30 -0.96 12.96 7.70
N LYS A 31 0.01 12.28 8.32
CA LYS A 31 1.05 12.87 9.19
C LYS A 31 2.46 12.65 8.66
N MET A 32 2.60 12.30 7.38
CA MET A 32 3.88 11.92 6.77
C MET A 32 4.96 13.01 6.90
N LYS A 33 4.56 14.30 6.88
CA LYS A 33 5.47 15.44 7.11
C LYS A 33 6.17 15.44 8.46
N LEU A 34 5.62 14.74 9.45
CA LEU A 34 6.16 14.64 10.81
C LEU A 34 6.98 13.36 11.01
N HIS A 35 6.99 12.45 10.02
CA HIS A 35 7.68 11.17 10.13
C HIS A 35 9.18 11.37 9.94
N THR A 36 9.99 10.87 10.88
CA THR A 36 11.44 11.08 10.91
C THR A 36 12.13 10.76 9.58
N ASP A 37 11.77 9.63 8.96
CA ASP A 37 12.42 9.18 7.71
C ASP A 37 11.85 9.81 6.43
N LEU A 38 10.67 10.45 6.50
CA LEU A 38 9.93 10.88 5.30
C LEU A 38 9.68 12.39 5.23
N GLY A 39 9.58 13.07 6.38
CA GLY A 39 9.10 14.45 6.46
C GLY A 39 10.00 15.48 5.78
N MET A 40 11.30 15.21 5.71
CA MET A 40 12.31 16.08 5.07
C MET A 40 12.69 15.62 3.66
N ARG A 41 12.09 14.52 3.16
CA ARG A 41 12.45 13.94 1.87
C ARG A 41 11.58 14.53 0.77
N GLN A 42 12.20 14.99 -0.30
CA GLN A 42 11.51 15.31 -1.55
C GLN A 42 11.37 14.02 -2.36
N PHE A 43 10.22 13.86 -3.01
CA PHE A 43 9.90 12.71 -3.85
C PHE A 43 9.55 13.19 -5.25
N ASP A 44 10.10 12.54 -6.27
CA ASP A 44 9.74 12.82 -7.67
C ASP A 44 8.29 12.43 -7.97
N ARG A 45 7.81 11.37 -7.29
CA ARG A 45 6.45 10.85 -7.43
C ARG A 45 6.01 10.16 -6.15
N ILE A 46 4.77 10.41 -5.73
CA ILE A 46 4.11 9.69 -4.64
C ILE A 46 2.92 8.95 -5.25
N ILE A 47 2.84 7.64 -5.00
CA ILE A 47 1.73 6.78 -5.44
C ILE A 47 1.03 6.27 -4.19
N PHE A 48 -0.22 6.68 -4.00
CA PHE A 48 -1.07 6.15 -2.93
C PHE A 48 -1.82 4.94 -3.44
N ASN A 49 -1.56 3.77 -2.85
CA ASN A 49 -2.34 2.56 -3.09
C ASN A 49 -3.29 2.35 -1.91
N PHE A 50 -4.40 3.08 -1.91
CA PHE A 50 -5.46 2.81 -0.94
C PHE A 50 -6.16 1.51 -1.34
N PRO A 51 -6.49 0.61 -0.38
CA PRO A 51 -7.37 -0.51 -0.69
C PRO A 51 -8.61 0.07 -1.35
N HIS A 52 -8.96 -0.47 -2.52
CA HIS A 52 -10.01 0.02 -3.41
C HIS A 52 -11.06 0.84 -2.66
N ALA A 53 -11.01 2.15 -2.80
CA ALA A 53 -12.03 3.04 -2.25
C ALA A 53 -13.37 2.63 -2.88
N GLY A 54 -14.17 1.84 -2.15
CA GLY A 54 -15.52 1.42 -2.57
C GLY A 54 -15.68 0.03 -3.21
N PHE A 55 -14.64 -0.79 -3.37
CA PHE A 55 -14.83 -2.12 -3.99
C PHE A 55 -15.13 -3.22 -2.95
N HIS A 56 -16.31 -3.82 -3.05
CA HIS A 56 -16.73 -4.97 -2.24
C HIS A 56 -16.65 -6.24 -3.09
N GLY A 57 -15.56 -7.00 -2.97
CA GLY A 57 -15.42 -8.27 -3.70
C GLY A 57 -13.97 -8.76 -3.74
N LYS A 58 -13.78 -10.04 -4.06
CA LYS A 58 -12.45 -10.53 -4.43
C LYS A 58 -12.16 -10.16 -5.88
N GLU A 59 -10.99 -9.59 -6.15
CA GLU A 59 -10.53 -9.19 -7.49
C GLU A 59 -10.48 -10.38 -8.50
N ASP A 60 -10.43 -11.62 -8.00
CA ASP A 60 -10.41 -12.85 -8.80
C ASP A 60 -11.80 -13.24 -9.35
N ARG A 61 -12.86 -12.59 -8.88
CA ARG A 61 -14.21 -12.69 -9.44
C ARG A 61 -14.49 -11.36 -10.11
N GLY A 62 -14.88 -11.40 -11.39
CA GLY A 62 -15.04 -10.24 -12.27
C GLY A 62 -15.75 -9.03 -11.65
N PRO A 63 -15.61 -7.83 -12.24
CA PRO A 63 -15.86 -6.57 -11.56
C PRO A 63 -17.30 -6.46 -11.06
N LEU A 64 -17.49 -6.58 -9.74
CA LEU A 64 -18.70 -6.15 -9.03
C LEU A 64 -18.52 -4.70 -8.61
N ILE A 65 -18.55 -3.82 -9.60
CA ILE A 65 -18.70 -2.38 -9.39
C ILE A 65 -20.16 -2.09 -9.06
N PHE A 66 -20.50 -2.08 -7.78
CA PHE A 66 -21.70 -1.37 -7.34
C PHE A 66 -21.29 0.09 -7.14
N ALA A 67 -21.59 0.92 -8.14
CA ALA A 67 -21.65 2.35 -7.95
C ALA A 67 -22.92 2.62 -7.12
N GLU A 68 -22.75 2.87 -5.84
CA GLU A 68 -23.76 3.60 -5.06
C GLU A 68 -23.24 5.03 -4.86
N GLU A 69 -24.14 5.98 -5.10
CA GLU A 69 -23.97 7.44 -5.04
C GLU A 69 -23.45 7.94 -3.69
#